data_AF-A0A2V7Z7F9-F1
#
_entry.id   AF-A0A2V7Z7F9-F1
#
_cell.length_a   1.000
_cell.length_b   1.000
_cell.length_c   1.000
_cell.angle_alpha   90.00
_cell.angle_beta   90.00
_cell.angle_gamma   90.00
#
_symmetry.space_group_name_H-M   'P 1'
#
loop_
_entity.id
_entity.type
_entity.pdbx_description
1 polymer ?
#
loop_
_entity_poly.entity_id
_entity_poly.type
_entity_poly.pdbx_seq_one_letter_code
_entity_poly.pdbx_strand_id
1 'polypeptide(L)' 'MFDGEAIPISDGADARLEEAVAALREFVDQRGGLPTAQSWTEAGMRPSEKTIRRQFGSFRRAIQRAGLSLD' A
#
# COMPACT_ATOMS: atom_id res chain seq x y z
N MET A 1 31.26 7.73 -20.84
CA MET A 1 30.70 6.44 -20.37
C MET A 1 29.63 6.81 -19.36
N PHE A 2 28.36 6.75 -19.76
CA PHE A 2 27.25 6.70 -18.82
C PHE A 2 26.94 5.21 -18.73
N ASP A 3 27.25 4.58 -17.60
CA ASP A 3 26.70 3.26 -17.29
C ASP A 3 25.20 3.46 -17.11
N GLY A 4 24.49 3.34 -18.23
CA GLY A 4 23.04 3.31 -18.28
C GLY A 4 22.58 2.01 -17.67
N GLU A 5 22.63 1.92 -16.35
CA GLU A 5 21.81 1.00 -15.59
C GLU A 5 20.37 1.37 -15.96
N ALA A 6 19.75 0.56 -16.81
CA ALA A 6 18.36 0.73 -17.16
C ALA A 6 17.56 0.57 -15.87
N ILE A 7 17.24 1.69 -15.20
CA ILE A 7 16.24 1.69 -14.14
C ILE A 7 15.00 1.11 -14.81
N PRO A 8 14.50 -0.07 -14.40
CA PRO A 8 13.26 -0.59 -14.96
C PRO A 8 12.22 0.49 -14.68
N ILE A 9 11.68 1.07 -15.75
CA ILE A 9 10.55 1.99 -15.65
C ILE A 9 9.34 1.10 -15.37
N SER A 10 9.30 0.53 -14.17
CA SER A 10 8.10 -0.11 -13.63
C SER A 10 7.00 0.93 -13.76
N ASP A 11 5.88 0.52 -14.35
CA ASP A 11 4.80 1.42 -14.68
C ASP A 11 4.44 2.25 -13.44
N GLY A 12 4.13 3.53 -13.61
CA GLY A 12 3.81 4.39 -12.47
C GLY A 12 2.65 3.86 -11.62
N ALA A 13 1.83 2.95 -12.16
CA ALA A 13 0.84 2.21 -11.39
C ALA A 13 1.48 1.19 -10.42
N ASP A 14 2.53 0.46 -10.83
CA ASP A 14 3.23 -0.51 -9.99
C ASP A 14 3.87 0.18 -8.79
N ALA A 15 4.54 1.33 -9.01
CA ALA A 15 5.15 2.10 -7.93
C ALA A 15 4.10 2.57 -6.88
N ARG A 16 2.90 2.96 -7.34
CA ARG A 16 1.81 3.36 -6.44
C ARG A 16 1.21 2.18 -5.67
N LEU A 17 1.16 1.02 -6.30
CA LEU A 17 0.71 -0.23 -5.68
C LEU A 17 1.65 -0.63 -4.54
N GLU A 18 2.95 -0.60 -4.81
CA GLU A 18 4.00 -0.91 -3.84
C GLU A 18 4.00 0.10 -2.67
N GLU A 19 3.82 1.40 -2.94
CA GLU A 19 3.67 2.43 -1.90
C GLU A 19 2.48 2.12 -0.97
N ALA A 20 1.33 1.78 -1.54
CA ALA A 20 0.14 1.42 -0.76
C ALA A 20 0.37 0.18 0.09
N VAL A 21 1.04 -0.84 -0.44
CA VAL A 21 1.39 -2.07 0.30
C VAL A 21 2.36 -1.77 1.44
N ALA A 22 3.40 -0.96 1.18
CA ALA A 22 4.37 -0.57 2.19
C ALA A 22 3.71 0.17 3.35
N ALA A 23 2.85 1.15 3.05
CA ALA A 23 2.14 1.90 4.07
C ALA A 23 1.21 0.99 4.91
N LEU A 24 0.53 0.02 4.29
CA LEU A 24 -0.34 -0.92 5.01
C LEU A 24 0.45 -1.74 6.03
N ARG A 25 1.67 -2.17 5.67
CA ARG A 25 2.57 -2.89 6.58
C ARG A 25 3.08 -1.99 7.70
N GLU A 26 3.44 -0.76 7.37
CA GLU A 26 3.91 0.22 8.35
C GLU A 26 2.85 0.51 9.42
N PHE A 27 1.57 0.57 9.05
CA PHE A 27 0.49 0.72 10.02
C PHE A 27 0.43 -0.45 11.00
N VAL A 28 0.58 -1.68 10.50
CA VAL A 28 0.57 -2.88 11.34
C VAL A 28 1.77 -2.89 12.28
N ASP A 29 2.95 -2.52 11.79
CA ASP A 29 4.16 -2.42 12.60
C ASP A 29 4.00 -1.39 13.73
N GLN A 30 3.44 -0.21 13.42
CA GLN A 30 3.24 0.86 14.40
C GLN A 30 2.12 0.59 15.41
N ARG A 31 1.04 -0.10 15.02
CA ARG A 31 -0.17 -0.25 15.85
C ARG A 31 -0.45 -1.67 16.33
N GLY A 32 0.27 -2.66 15.82
CA GLY A 32 0.11 -4.07 16.19
C GLY A 32 -1.21 -4.71 15.74
N GLY A 33 -1.92 -4.12 14.77
CA GLY A 33 -3.24 -4.60 14.34
C GLY A 33 -3.53 -4.30 12.87
N LEU A 34 -4.40 -5.11 12.27
CA LEU A 34 -4.80 -4.94 10.87
C LEU A 34 -5.50 -3.58 10.68
N PRO A 35 -5.12 -2.78 9.67
CA PRO A 35 -5.82 -1.55 9.37
C PRO A 35 -7.24 -1.86 8.91
N THR A 36 -8.23 -1.15 9.47
CA THR A 36 -9.55 -1.02 8.86
C THR A 36 -9.60 0.27 8.05
N ALA A 37 -10.54 0.38 7.10
CA ALA A 37 -10.73 1.63 6.34
C ALA A 37 -10.96 2.85 7.24
N GLN A 38 -11.68 2.65 8.36
CA GLN A 38 -11.95 3.68 9.34
C GLN A 38 -10.66 4.05 10.09
N SER A 39 -9.98 3.08 10.72
CA SER A 39 -8.75 3.32 11.47
C SER A 39 -7.63 3.90 10.61
N TRP A 40 -7.56 3.53 9.33
CA TRP A 40 -6.65 4.10 8.35
C TRP A 40 -6.91 5.59 8.09
N THR A 41 -8.19 5.94 7.94
CA THR A 41 -8.63 7.32 7.72
C THR A 41 -8.41 8.17 8.97
N GLU A 42 -8.76 7.64 10.15
CA GLU A 42 -8.53 8.30 11.44
C GLU A 42 -7.05 8.49 11.74
N ALA A 43 -6.20 7.53 11.35
CA ALA A 43 -4.76 7.65 11.45
C ALA A 43 -4.14 8.64 10.44
N GLY A 44 -4.92 9.13 9.47
CA GLY A 44 -4.43 10.08 8.47
C GLY A 44 -3.41 9.51 7.49
N MET A 45 -3.34 8.17 7.36
CA MET A 45 -2.32 7.50 6.56
C MET A 45 -2.37 7.87 5.08
N ARG A 46 -1.23 7.65 4.40
CA ARG A 46 -1.08 7.85 2.95
C ARG A 46 -0.56 6.56 2.30
N PRO A 47 -1.06 6.20 1.11
CA PRO A 47 -2.12 6.86 0.35
C PRO A 47 -3.51 6.77 1.03
N SER A 48 -4.44 7.66 0.63
CA SER A 48 -5.77 7.71 1.25
C SER A 48 -6.56 6.41 1.02
N GLU A 49 -7.50 6.11 1.91
CA GLU A 49 -8.42 4.97 1.81
C GLU A 49 -9.10 4.89 0.43
N LYS A 50 -9.57 6.03 -0.08
CA LYS A 50 -10.19 6.17 -1.40
C LYS A 50 -9.22 5.84 -2.53
N THR A 51 -7.96 6.26 -2.40
CA THR A 51 -6.91 5.94 -3.37
C THR A 51 -6.62 4.44 -3.39
N ILE A 52 -6.51 3.82 -2.21
CA ILE A 52 -6.31 2.37 -2.08
C ILE A 52 -7.47 1.61 -2.75
N ARG A 53 -8.73 2.01 -2.52
CA ARG A 53 -9.87 1.40 -3.22
C ARG A 53 -9.78 1.53 -4.73
N ARG A 54 -9.33 2.66 -5.27
CA ARG A 54 -9.17 2.85 -6.72
C ARG A 54 -8.11 1.95 -7.32
N GLN A 55 -7.01 1.72 -6.61
CA GLN A 55 -5.90 0.89 -7.09
C GLN A 55 -6.20 -0.62 -6.97
N PHE A 56 -6.79 -1.07 -5.86
CA PHE A 56 -6.97 -2.49 -5.55
C PHE A 56 -8.43 -2.99 -5.72
N GLY A 57 -9.36 -2.09 -6.03
CA GLY A 57 -10.80 -2.32 -6.06
C GLY A 57 -11.46 -2.30 -4.67
N SER A 58 -10.76 -2.74 -3.63
CA SER A 58 -11.23 -2.63 -2.24
C SER A 58 -10.09 -2.56 -1.24
N PHE A 59 -10.34 -1.94 -0.08
CA PHE A 59 -9.36 -1.86 1.00
C PHE A 59 -8.96 -3.26 1.51
N ARG A 60 -9.94 -4.17 1.61
CA ARG A 60 -9.69 -5.58 1.97
C ARG A 60 -8.80 -6.32 0.97
N ARG A 61 -8.91 -6.03 -0.34
CA ARG A 61 -8.01 -6.59 -1.35
C ARG A 61 -6.58 -6.07 -1.19
N ALA A 62 -6.41 -4.81 -0.84
CA ALA A 62 -5.09 -4.23 -0.59
C ALA A 62 -4.40 -4.90 0.61
N ILE A 63 -5.14 -5.10 1.71
CA ILE A 63 -4.69 -5.84 2.90
C ILE A 63 -4.21 -7.26 2.53
N GLN A 64 -5.02 -8.01 1.78
CA GLN A 64 -4.64 -9.35 1.29
C GLN A 64 -3.38 -9.29 0.40
N ARG A 65 -3.30 -8.31 -0.50
CA ARG A 65 -2.14 -8.14 -1.40
C ARG A 65 -0.87 -7.76 -0.64
N ALA A 66 -1.01 -7.08 0.50
CA ALA A 66 0.09 -6.78 1.42
C ALA A 66 0.56 -8.01 2.22
N GLY A 67 -0.14 -9.15 2.12
CA GLY A 67 0.14 -10.37 2.88
C GLY A 67 -0.37 -10.28 4.32
N LEU A 68 -1.24 -9.32 4.61
CA LEU A 68 -1.82 -9.11 5.93
C LEU A 68 -3.16 -9.84 5.94
N SER A 69 -3.23 -11.07 6.44
CA SER A 69 -4.50 -11.76 6.65
C SER A 69 -4.67 -12.08 8.13
N LEU A 70 -5.92 -12.04 8.58
CA LEU A 70 -6.29 -12.70 9.84
C LEU A 70 -6.31 -14.20 9.51
N ASP A 71 -5.51 -14.99 10.22
CA ASP A 71 -5.72 -16.44 10.33
C ASP A 71 -6.95 -16.71 11.19
#